data_AF-M2V622-F1
#
_entry.id   AF-M2V622-F1
#
_cell.length_a   1.000
_cell.length_b   1.000
_cell.length_c   1.000
_cell.angle_alpha   90.00
_cell.angle_beta   90.00
_cell.angle_gamma   90.00
#
_symmetry.space_group_name_H-M   'P 1'
#
loop_
_entity.id
_entity.type
_entity.pdbx_description
1 polymer ?
#
loop_
_entity_poly.entity_id
_entity_poly.type
_entity_poly.pdbx_seq_one_letter_code
_entity_poly.pdbx_strand_id
1 'polypeptide(L)'
;MRILTTIFYNSISGDANADMTEESSHEFKSAILQNLDLGHLHYDIELAHHAAGASPLKSPVMKSPMHRALKEALSILQDSVLSEMDLSHGVLVSAFPDGYSIYKPMLLLPHNAFGSIEWESFLSRHAVDSELLAPVWQHVAASVGATHVAINSPIPPKTNTNPNMDLGASHNQENILRRPVNLVPIHGDFGPSPTLQTISCPTATDFERALWVTTKQNGIWQVWAPLYTMFSRGNIREKTRILNLAAVATDLDEASAAVDLYAGIGYFAFSYKKSGEYRQDGIRRVLCWEINPWSVEGLRRGAERNGWLCKIIKGDDLCRLRQNSTEAPNELACPALNATDLQKADFWVFQASNEGAKLDYAAMSTSLGLVCQLPIRHVNLGLLPTSRLSWGIAVDMLDGQRGGWIHVHENIGIRDVESRSKEIEGEIDKLVKRRNDRTGNMAVRVEHVEWVKMYAPGVVHCVLDVRVQGVL
;
A
#
# COMPACT_ATOMS: atom_id res chain seq x y z
N MET A 1 -12.93 -11.73 21.99
CA MET A 1 -12.99 -10.92 23.22
C MET A 1 -12.06 -9.73 23.02
N ARG A 2 -12.61 -8.51 22.87
CA ARG A 2 -11.82 -7.29 22.69
C ARG A 2 -11.16 -6.95 24.04
N ILE A 3 -9.84 -6.85 24.08
CA ILE A 3 -9.14 -6.32 25.26
C ILE A 3 -9.30 -4.80 25.23
N LEU A 4 -10.02 -4.25 26.20
CA LEU A 4 -10.11 -2.80 26.43
C LEU A 4 -8.74 -2.33 26.92
N THR A 5 -8.05 -1.48 26.16
CA THR A 5 -6.77 -0.88 26.56
C THR A 5 -6.92 0.37 27.43
N THR A 6 -8.16 0.75 27.76
CA THR A 6 -8.46 1.88 28.64
C THR A 6 -9.73 1.57 29.42
N ILE A 7 -9.65 1.61 30.74
CA ILE A 7 -10.76 1.30 31.65
C ILE A 7 -11.03 2.56 32.49
N PHE A 8 -12.25 3.06 32.45
CA PHE A 8 -12.69 4.16 33.31
C PHE A 8 -13.06 3.58 34.67
N TYR A 9 -12.44 4.09 35.75
CA TYR A 9 -12.79 3.73 37.12
C TYR A 9 -13.46 4.92 37.80
N ASN A 10 -14.48 4.67 38.62
CA ASN A 10 -15.06 5.69 39.47
C ASN A 10 -14.11 5.94 40.64
N SER A 11 -13.80 7.21 40.93
CA SER A 11 -13.01 7.60 42.10
C SER A 11 -13.61 6.94 43.34
N ILE A 12 -12.85 6.05 43.97
CA ILE A 12 -13.18 5.55 45.30
C ILE A 12 -13.11 6.77 46.21
N SER A 13 -14.16 7.02 46.99
CA SER A 13 -14.30 8.21 47.80
C SER A 13 -13.22 8.24 48.89
N GLY A 14 -12.33 9.23 48.81
CA GLY A 14 -11.35 9.55 49.85
C GLY A 14 -9.90 9.40 49.42
N ASP A 15 -9.40 10.30 48.56
CA ASP A 15 -8.00 10.79 48.61
C ASP A 15 -7.74 11.83 47.49
N ALA A 16 -8.52 12.91 47.52
CA ALA A 16 -8.02 14.15 46.94
C ALA A 16 -7.01 14.75 47.93
N ASN A 17 -5.72 14.44 47.73
CA ASN A 17 -4.53 15.06 48.36
C ASN A 17 -3.88 14.35 49.57
N ALA A 18 -3.67 13.03 49.55
CA ALA A 18 -2.71 12.40 50.48
C ALA A 18 -1.52 11.82 49.70
N ASP A 19 -0.29 12.14 50.15
CA ASP A 19 0.92 11.41 49.76
C ASP A 19 0.74 9.95 50.17
N MET A 20 0.47 9.09 49.19
CA MET A 20 0.24 7.66 49.40
C MET A 20 1.55 6.97 49.83
N THR A 21 1.52 6.33 51.00
CA THR A 21 2.61 5.46 51.49
C THR A 21 2.65 4.14 50.69
N GLU A 22 3.80 3.43 50.66
CA GLU A 22 3.94 2.15 49.93
C GLU A 22 2.86 1.11 50.30
N GLU A 23 2.43 1.05 51.57
CA GLU A 23 1.36 0.16 52.04
C GLU A 23 0.00 0.54 51.43
N SER A 24 -0.35 1.83 51.37
CA SER A 24 -1.60 2.31 50.76
C SER A 24 -1.66 2.06 49.25
N SER A 25 -0.52 2.08 48.56
CA SER A 25 -0.42 1.78 47.12
C SER A 25 -0.70 0.32 46.82
N HIS A 26 -0.33 -0.59 47.72
CA HIS A 26 -0.58 -2.02 47.56
C HIS A 26 -2.06 -2.37 47.77
N GLU A 27 -2.71 -1.77 48.76
CA GLU A 27 -4.16 -1.95 48.98
C GLU A 27 -4.98 -1.39 47.81
N PHE A 28 -4.62 -0.20 47.32
CA PHE A 28 -5.25 0.42 46.15
C PHE A 28 -5.12 -0.44 44.88
N LYS A 29 -3.91 -0.96 44.63
CA LYS A 29 -3.64 -1.89 43.51
C LYS A 29 -4.47 -3.16 43.64
N SER A 30 -4.53 -3.75 44.83
CA SER A 30 -5.29 -4.97 45.08
C SER A 30 -6.80 -4.74 44.87
N ALA A 31 -7.34 -3.60 45.32
CA ALA A 31 -8.75 -3.25 45.13
C ALA A 31 -9.12 -3.06 43.65
N ILE A 32 -8.28 -2.37 42.86
CA ILE A 32 -8.51 -2.19 41.42
C ILE A 32 -8.48 -3.54 40.69
N LEU A 33 -7.46 -4.36 40.95
CA LEU A 33 -7.31 -5.62 40.22
C LEU A 33 -8.38 -6.65 40.58
N GLN A 34 -8.86 -6.66 41.83
CA GLN A 34 -10.02 -7.49 42.21
C GLN A 34 -11.30 -7.02 41.52
N ASN A 35 -11.56 -5.71 41.46
CA ASN A 35 -12.74 -5.17 40.78
C ASN A 35 -12.76 -5.45 39.27
N LEU A 36 -11.60 -5.65 38.66
CA LEU A 36 -11.46 -5.97 37.24
C LEU A 36 -11.34 -7.48 36.95
N ASP A 37 -11.45 -8.33 37.99
CA ASP A 37 -11.25 -9.77 37.90
C ASP A 37 -9.84 -10.17 37.38
N LEU A 38 -8.85 -9.32 37.64
CA LEU A 38 -7.46 -9.42 37.24
C LEU A 38 -6.51 -9.63 38.43
N GLY A 39 -7.03 -10.09 39.58
CA GLY A 39 -6.25 -10.26 40.81
C GLY A 39 -5.03 -11.19 40.65
N HIS A 40 -5.06 -12.11 39.68
CA HIS A 40 -3.94 -13.00 39.36
C HIS A 40 -2.69 -12.26 38.85
N LEU A 41 -2.82 -11.04 38.33
CA LEU A 41 -1.70 -10.23 37.83
C LEU A 41 -1.05 -9.36 38.90
N HIS A 42 -1.50 -9.41 40.16
CA HIS A 42 -1.09 -8.47 41.21
C HIS A 42 0.43 -8.33 41.38
N TYR A 43 1.22 -9.38 41.15
CA TYR A 43 2.68 -9.34 41.26
C TYR A 43 3.40 -9.08 39.93
N ASP A 44 2.69 -9.12 38.79
CA ASP A 44 3.29 -9.05 37.44
C ASP A 44 3.20 -7.65 36.80
N ILE A 45 2.41 -6.74 37.37
CA ILE A 45 2.18 -5.39 36.82
C ILE A 45 2.41 -4.31 37.88
N GLU A 46 2.96 -3.16 37.52
CA GLU A 46 3.03 -1.97 38.38
C GLU A 46 2.00 -0.93 37.92
N LEU A 47 1.35 -0.24 38.88
CA LEU A 47 0.38 0.83 38.60
C LEU A 47 1.02 2.18 38.94
N ALA A 48 1.17 3.06 37.96
CA ALA A 48 1.57 4.46 38.18
C ALA A 48 0.32 5.36 38.14
N HIS A 49 0.18 6.26 39.12
CA HIS A 49 -0.89 7.26 39.16
C HIS A 49 -0.32 8.66 38.89
N HIS A 50 -1.08 9.51 38.20
CA HIS A 50 -0.70 10.91 37.96
C HIS A 50 -1.84 11.83 38.38
N ALA A 51 -1.67 12.54 39.49
CA ALA A 51 -2.64 13.53 39.96
C ALA A 51 -2.40 14.85 39.23
N ALA A 52 -3.35 15.28 38.40
CA ALA A 52 -3.27 16.56 37.71
C ALA A 52 -3.50 17.71 38.71
N GLY A 53 -2.42 18.35 39.17
CA GLY A 53 -2.49 19.57 39.96
C GLY A 53 -3.13 20.72 39.18
N ALA A 54 -4.12 21.38 39.77
CA ALA A 54 -4.85 22.50 39.19
C ALA A 54 -3.91 23.68 38.87
N SER A 55 -3.46 23.77 37.63
CA SER A 55 -2.87 24.98 37.05
C SER A 55 -3.98 25.79 36.34
N PRO A 56 -3.85 27.13 36.22
CA PRO A 56 -4.86 27.95 35.55
C PRO A 56 -5.08 27.41 34.14
N LEU A 57 -6.35 27.27 33.73
CA LEU A 57 -6.79 26.80 32.41
C LEU A 57 -6.00 27.49 31.29
N LYS A 58 -4.88 26.88 30.89
CA LYS A 58 -4.26 27.15 29.60
C LYS A 58 -5.23 26.63 28.56
N SER A 59 -5.63 27.48 27.63
CA SER A 59 -6.39 27.07 26.46
C SER A 59 -5.78 25.79 25.88
N PRO A 60 -6.59 24.77 25.54
CA PRO A 60 -6.07 23.47 25.14
C PRO A 60 -5.11 23.68 23.96
N VAL A 61 -3.85 23.27 24.13
CA VAL A 61 -2.83 23.28 23.09
C VAL A 61 -3.45 22.60 21.86
N MET A 62 -3.60 23.34 20.77
CA MET A 62 -4.32 22.82 19.60
C MET A 62 -3.66 21.54 19.08
N LYS A 63 -4.45 20.47 19.02
CA LYS A 63 -4.02 19.07 18.87
C LYS A 63 -3.27 18.74 17.57
N SER A 64 -3.54 19.43 16.46
CA SER A 64 -2.80 19.27 15.18
C SER A 64 -2.99 20.46 14.22
N PRO A 65 -2.13 20.63 13.18
CA PRO A 65 -2.31 21.67 12.16
C PRO A 65 -3.68 21.60 11.47
N MET A 66 -4.22 20.39 11.26
CA MET A 66 -5.54 20.20 10.68
C MET A 66 -6.65 20.69 11.61
N HIS A 67 -6.58 20.42 12.91
CA HIS A 67 -7.55 20.96 13.88
C HIS A 67 -7.53 22.48 13.95
N ARG A 68 -6.34 23.08 13.85
CA ARG A 68 -6.20 24.54 13.77
C ARG A 68 -6.88 25.08 12.52
N ALA A 69 -6.57 24.51 11.36
CA ALA A 69 -7.18 24.89 10.10
C ALA A 69 -8.70 24.72 10.12
N LEU A 70 -9.20 23.61 10.66
CA LEU A 70 -10.63 23.34 10.78
C LEU A 70 -11.32 24.33 11.72
N LYS A 71 -10.70 24.67 12.85
CA LYS A 71 -11.23 25.69 13.77
C LYS A 71 -11.33 27.07 13.12
N GLU A 72 -10.26 27.49 12.45
CA GLU A 72 -10.23 28.76 11.71
C GLU A 72 -11.28 28.76 10.59
N ALA A 73 -11.37 27.67 9.82
CA ALA A 73 -12.31 27.52 8.72
C ALA A 73 -13.77 27.52 9.20
N LEU A 74 -14.07 26.80 10.27
CA LEU A 74 -15.41 26.74 10.85
C LEU A 74 -15.83 28.09 11.44
N SER A 75 -14.90 28.90 11.97
CA SER A 75 -15.21 30.25 12.45
C SER A 75 -15.67 31.23 11.36
N ILE A 76 -15.54 30.85 10.08
CA ILE A 76 -16.09 31.58 8.93
C ILE A 76 -17.59 31.33 8.79
N LEU A 77 -18.11 30.21 9.30
CA LEU A 77 -19.54 29.92 9.28
C LEU A 77 -20.27 30.84 10.27
N GLN A 78 -21.50 31.23 9.91
CA GLN A 78 -22.34 32.03 10.79
C GLN A 78 -22.79 31.20 12.00
N ASP A 79 -22.69 31.77 13.20
CA ASP A 79 -23.10 31.11 14.47
C ASP A 79 -24.57 30.63 14.43
N SER A 80 -25.42 31.30 13.65
CA SER A 80 -26.82 30.93 13.44
C SER A 80 -26.99 29.48 12.98
N VAL A 81 -26.16 29.04 12.03
CA VAL A 81 -26.22 27.68 11.44
C VAL A 81 -26.01 26.59 12.50
N LEU A 82 -25.11 26.83 13.45
CA LEU A 82 -24.79 25.86 14.50
C LEU A 82 -25.71 25.97 15.71
N SER A 83 -26.16 27.18 16.03
CA SER A 83 -27.06 27.44 17.16
C SER A 83 -28.44 26.78 17.00
N GLU A 84 -28.92 26.61 15.77
CA GLU A 84 -30.16 25.88 15.45
C GLU A 84 -30.07 24.36 15.72
N MET A 85 -28.87 23.86 16.00
CA MET A 85 -28.56 22.44 16.20
C MET A 85 -27.97 22.14 17.58
N ASP A 86 -27.90 23.15 18.47
CA ASP A 86 -27.19 23.08 19.76
C ASP A 86 -25.71 22.65 19.61
N LEU A 87 -25.09 23.06 18.51
CA LEU A 87 -23.70 22.78 18.19
C LEU A 87 -22.84 24.04 18.35
N SER A 88 -21.55 23.84 18.64
CA SER A 88 -20.55 24.91 18.59
C SER A 88 -19.35 24.52 17.76
N HIS A 89 -18.65 25.53 17.22
CA HIS A 89 -17.41 25.34 16.49
C HIS A 89 -16.40 24.48 17.27
N GLY A 90 -16.27 24.73 18.59
CA GLY A 90 -15.34 24.00 19.45
C GLY A 90 -15.67 22.52 19.59
N VAL A 91 -16.96 22.18 19.60
CA VAL A 91 -17.45 20.80 19.70
C VAL A 91 -17.15 20.03 18.41
N LEU A 92 -17.47 20.60 17.24
CA LEU A 92 -17.17 19.96 15.94
C LEU A 92 -15.67 19.74 15.73
N VAL A 93 -14.84 20.73 16.11
CA VAL A 93 -13.37 20.59 16.05
C VAL A 93 -12.90 19.49 16.99
N SER A 94 -13.43 19.41 18.21
CA SER A 94 -12.99 18.41 19.20
C SER A 94 -13.42 16.99 18.86
N ALA A 95 -14.52 16.85 18.11
CA ALA A 95 -15.07 15.57 17.67
C ALA A 95 -14.47 15.05 16.36
N PHE A 96 -13.68 15.87 15.66
CA PHE A 96 -12.99 15.47 14.43
C PHE A 96 -11.74 14.62 14.77
N PRO A 97 -11.36 13.60 13.96
CA PRO A 97 -10.23 12.74 14.28
C PRO A 97 -8.86 13.42 14.12
N ASP A 98 -7.89 12.98 14.92
CA ASP A 98 -6.49 13.40 14.81
C ASP A 98 -5.77 12.86 13.57
N GLY A 99 -6.17 11.68 13.10
CA GLY A 99 -5.52 10.99 11.99
C GLY A 99 -5.93 11.54 10.63
N TYR A 100 -4.96 11.92 9.80
CA TYR A 100 -5.17 12.24 8.38
C TYR A 100 -3.92 11.89 7.56
N SER A 101 -4.03 11.85 6.24
CA SER A 101 -2.90 11.66 5.34
C SER A 101 -2.86 12.73 4.26
N ILE A 102 -1.66 13.21 3.93
CA ILE A 102 -1.46 14.16 2.83
C ILE A 102 -0.71 13.44 1.72
N TYR A 103 -1.35 13.37 0.56
CA TYR A 103 -0.82 12.82 -0.69
C TYR A 103 -0.94 13.91 -1.74
N LYS A 104 0.06 14.80 -1.84
CA LYS A 104 -0.07 16.04 -2.60
C LYS A 104 -0.56 15.79 -4.04
N PRO A 105 -1.59 16.53 -4.49
CA PRO A 105 -2.20 17.68 -3.82
C PRO A 105 -3.45 17.37 -2.97
N MET A 106 -3.67 16.11 -2.56
CA MET A 106 -4.85 15.65 -1.84
C MET A 106 -4.64 15.48 -0.33
N LEU A 107 -5.58 16.00 0.46
CA LEU A 107 -5.82 15.64 1.86
C LEU A 107 -6.80 14.47 1.91
N LEU A 108 -6.39 13.37 2.54
CA LEU A 108 -7.21 12.18 2.75
C LEU A 108 -7.62 12.07 4.22
N LEU A 109 -8.92 12.13 4.45
CA LEU A 109 -9.56 11.93 5.73
C LEU A 109 -9.84 10.44 5.99
N PRO A 110 -9.81 10.00 7.26
CA PRO A 110 -10.11 8.62 7.62
C PRO A 110 -11.61 8.35 7.48
N HIS A 111 -11.98 7.08 7.35
CA HIS A 111 -13.38 6.64 7.15
C HIS A 111 -14.37 7.10 8.21
N ASN A 112 -13.87 7.29 9.44
CA ASN A 112 -14.65 7.71 10.59
C ASN A 112 -14.57 9.22 10.84
N ALA A 113 -14.11 10.02 9.87
CA ALA A 113 -13.95 11.47 10.06
C ALA A 113 -15.22 12.20 10.50
N PHE A 114 -16.38 11.66 10.11
CA PHE A 114 -17.69 12.22 10.42
C PHE A 114 -18.56 11.26 11.23
N GLY A 115 -17.97 10.27 11.91
CA GLY A 115 -18.71 9.24 12.65
C GLY A 115 -19.07 9.63 14.08
N SER A 116 -18.90 10.90 14.47
CA SER A 116 -19.32 11.41 15.77
C SER A 116 -20.77 11.89 15.70
N ILE A 117 -21.49 11.85 16.83
CA ILE A 117 -22.90 12.28 16.89
C ILE A 117 -23.06 13.74 16.43
N GLU A 118 -22.08 14.58 16.77
CA GLU A 118 -22.07 16.00 16.44
C GLU A 118 -21.90 16.24 14.94
N TRP A 119 -20.99 15.50 14.30
CA TRP A 119 -20.82 15.55 12.85
C TRP A 119 -21.98 14.91 12.10
N GLU A 120 -22.52 13.79 12.56
CA GLU A 120 -23.70 13.15 11.96
C GLU A 120 -24.92 14.06 12.04
N SER A 121 -25.15 14.71 13.19
CA SER A 121 -26.21 15.70 13.39
C SER A 121 -26.05 16.84 12.38
N PHE A 122 -24.87 17.47 12.31
CA PHE A 122 -24.60 18.56 11.38
C PHE A 122 -24.79 18.16 9.91
N LEU A 123 -24.25 17.00 9.51
CA LEU A 123 -24.30 16.53 8.13
C LEU A 123 -25.69 16.02 7.70
N SER A 124 -26.60 15.77 8.64
CA SER A 124 -28.00 15.45 8.33
C SER A 124 -28.76 16.61 7.69
N ARG A 125 -28.31 17.86 7.92
CA ARG A 125 -28.88 19.08 7.33
C ARG A 125 -28.02 19.67 6.22
N HIS A 126 -26.72 19.42 6.25
CA HIS A 126 -25.77 19.98 5.29
C HIS A 126 -24.86 18.89 4.73
N ALA A 127 -24.99 18.58 3.43
CA ALA A 127 -24.10 17.61 2.79
C ALA A 127 -22.62 18.03 2.96
N VAL A 128 -21.73 17.04 3.10
CA VAL A 128 -20.30 17.29 3.34
C VAL A 128 -19.64 18.09 2.21
N ASP A 129 -20.14 17.94 0.98
CA ASP A 129 -19.71 18.60 -0.25
C ASP A 129 -20.59 19.82 -0.62
N SER A 130 -21.43 20.29 0.30
CA SER A 130 -22.33 21.42 0.06
C SER A 130 -21.59 22.75 -0.16
N GLU A 131 -22.24 23.70 -0.84
CA GLU A 131 -21.73 25.07 -1.05
C GLU A 131 -21.42 25.79 0.27
N LEU A 132 -22.14 25.47 1.35
CA LEU A 132 -21.89 26.00 2.69
C LEU A 132 -20.51 25.60 3.22
N LEU A 133 -20.10 24.35 2.99
CA LEU A 133 -18.82 23.81 3.48
C LEU A 133 -17.68 23.96 2.48
N ALA A 134 -17.96 24.36 1.23
CA ALA A 134 -16.93 24.55 0.22
C ALA A 134 -15.81 25.53 0.68
N PRO A 135 -16.09 26.70 1.29
CA PRO A 135 -15.05 27.60 1.82
C PRO A 135 -14.27 26.96 2.98
N VAL A 136 -14.94 26.13 3.80
CA VAL A 136 -14.31 25.43 4.92
C VAL A 136 -13.26 24.45 4.40
N TRP A 137 -13.63 23.61 3.43
CA TRP A 137 -12.71 22.63 2.85
C TRP A 137 -11.60 23.27 2.04
N GLN A 138 -11.87 24.37 1.35
CA GLN A 138 -10.86 25.15 0.67
C GLN A 138 -9.79 25.66 1.66
N HIS A 139 -10.19 26.24 2.79
CA HIS A 139 -9.26 26.71 3.82
C HIS A 139 -8.48 25.57 4.46
N VAL A 140 -9.16 24.46 4.81
CA VAL A 140 -8.53 23.28 5.41
C VAL A 140 -7.49 22.67 4.47
N ALA A 141 -7.83 22.50 3.18
CA ALA A 141 -6.91 21.97 2.17
C ALA A 141 -5.69 22.89 2.01
N ALA A 142 -5.92 24.19 1.81
CA ALA A 142 -4.84 25.17 1.63
C ALA A 142 -3.88 25.20 2.83
N SER A 143 -4.42 25.13 4.05
CA SER A 143 -3.64 25.15 5.30
C SER A 143 -2.67 23.98 5.44
N VAL A 144 -2.93 22.85 4.77
CA VAL A 144 -2.05 21.67 4.76
C VAL A 144 -1.28 21.51 3.45
N GLY A 145 -1.31 22.52 2.57
CA GLY A 145 -0.65 22.49 1.27
C GLY A 145 -1.27 21.49 0.29
N ALA A 146 -2.59 21.29 0.39
CA ALA A 146 -3.42 20.51 -0.49
C ALA A 146 -4.41 21.42 -1.26
N THR A 147 -4.97 20.92 -2.35
CA THR A 147 -6.06 21.55 -3.10
C THR A 147 -7.31 20.67 -3.17
N HIS A 148 -7.18 19.39 -2.78
CA HIS A 148 -8.25 18.41 -2.83
C HIS A 148 -8.48 17.79 -1.45
N VAL A 149 -9.72 17.46 -1.15
CA VAL A 149 -10.10 16.72 0.06
C VAL A 149 -10.93 15.51 -0.34
N ALA A 150 -10.62 14.36 0.21
CA ALA A 150 -11.42 13.14 0.06
C ALA A 150 -11.47 12.36 1.38
N ILE A 151 -12.46 11.48 1.51
CA ILE A 151 -12.57 10.51 2.59
C ILE A 151 -12.44 9.08 2.05
N ASN A 152 -11.82 8.21 2.83
CA ASN A 152 -11.76 6.78 2.54
C ASN A 152 -12.97 6.09 3.18
N SER A 153 -14.00 5.67 2.47
CA SER A 153 -15.20 5.02 3.03
C SER A 153 -14.92 3.57 3.51
N PRO A 154 -15.66 3.01 4.48
CA PRO A 154 -15.60 1.57 4.80
C PRO A 154 -16.14 0.73 3.63
N ILE A 155 -15.71 -0.53 3.54
CA ILE A 155 -16.32 -1.54 2.66
C ILE A 155 -17.74 -1.78 3.17
N PRO A 156 -18.80 -1.49 2.40
CA PRO A 156 -20.15 -1.87 2.82
C PRO A 156 -20.22 -3.39 2.98
N PRO A 157 -20.85 -3.94 4.04
CA PRO A 157 -21.03 -5.39 4.22
C PRO A 157 -21.83 -6.05 3.08
N LYS A 158 -22.46 -5.25 2.24
CA LYS A 158 -23.21 -5.63 1.05
C LYS A 158 -22.80 -4.71 -0.08
N THR A 159 -22.26 -5.25 -1.17
CA THR A 159 -22.02 -4.49 -2.41
C THR A 159 -23.37 -4.05 -2.98
N ASN A 160 -23.86 -2.89 -2.57
CA ASN A 160 -24.75 -2.11 -3.43
C ASN A 160 -23.83 -1.35 -4.38
N THR A 161 -23.45 -2.00 -5.48
CA THR A 161 -23.22 -1.26 -6.71
C THR A 161 -24.45 -0.36 -6.91
N ASN A 162 -24.24 0.89 -7.32
CA ASN A 162 -25.31 1.86 -7.55
C ASN A 162 -26.53 1.20 -8.23
N PRO A 163 -27.78 1.42 -7.77
CA PRO A 163 -28.97 0.78 -8.35
C PRO A 163 -29.22 1.12 -9.83
N ASN A 164 -28.44 2.04 -10.41
CA ASN A 164 -28.67 2.59 -11.75
C ASN A 164 -27.63 2.16 -12.80
N MET A 165 -26.78 1.15 -12.55
CA MET A 165 -25.80 0.73 -13.57
C MET A 165 -25.62 -0.76 -13.86
N ASP A 166 -26.38 -1.68 -13.23
CA ASP A 166 -26.24 -3.11 -13.54
C ASP A 166 -27.59 -3.83 -13.56
N LEU A 167 -28.22 -3.87 -14.74
CA LEU A 167 -29.12 -4.96 -15.08
C LEU A 167 -28.27 -6.09 -15.69
N GLY A 168 -27.55 -6.86 -14.86
CA GLY A 168 -26.97 -8.13 -15.32
C GLY A 168 -25.75 -8.71 -14.60
N ALA A 169 -25.03 -7.98 -13.74
CA ALA A 169 -23.80 -8.51 -13.14
C ALA A 169 -24.05 -9.21 -11.79
N SER A 170 -23.57 -10.45 -11.68
CA SER A 170 -23.68 -11.31 -10.49
C SER A 170 -22.92 -10.75 -9.27
N HIS A 171 -23.52 -10.94 -8.10
CA HIS A 171 -23.20 -10.33 -6.80
C HIS A 171 -21.85 -10.71 -6.13
N ASN A 172 -20.80 -11.15 -6.85
CA ASN A 172 -19.57 -11.62 -6.20
C ASN A 172 -18.28 -11.51 -7.05
N GLN A 173 -18.02 -10.37 -7.70
CA GLN A 173 -16.75 -10.16 -8.41
C GLN A 173 -15.65 -9.66 -7.45
N GLU A 174 -14.61 -10.47 -7.24
CA GLU A 174 -13.40 -10.07 -6.54
C GLU A 174 -12.75 -8.84 -7.19
N ASN A 175 -12.30 -7.87 -6.40
CA ASN A 175 -11.66 -6.64 -6.88
C ASN A 175 -10.20 -6.90 -7.33
N ILE A 176 -10.04 -7.73 -8.36
CA ILE A 176 -8.74 -8.15 -8.92
C ILE A 176 -7.90 -6.93 -9.36
N LEU A 177 -8.55 -5.88 -9.85
CA LEU A 177 -7.91 -4.65 -10.33
C LEU A 177 -7.43 -3.70 -9.22
N ARG A 178 -7.60 -4.07 -7.94
CA ARG A 178 -7.22 -3.26 -6.76
C ARG A 178 -7.77 -1.84 -6.83
N ARG A 179 -9.03 -1.71 -7.28
CA ARG A 179 -9.72 -0.42 -7.41
C ARG A 179 -10.03 0.15 -6.02
N PRO A 180 -9.89 1.45 -5.81
CA PRO A 180 -10.41 2.10 -4.63
C PRO A 180 -11.95 2.09 -4.73
N VAL A 181 -12.61 1.19 -3.99
CA VAL A 181 -14.08 1.08 -3.97
C VAL A 181 -14.73 2.26 -3.22
N ASN A 182 -13.91 3.01 -2.46
CA ASN A 182 -14.40 3.76 -1.32
C ASN A 182 -13.90 5.22 -1.25
N LEU A 183 -13.19 5.74 -2.25
CA LEU A 183 -12.76 7.14 -2.19
C LEU A 183 -13.94 8.06 -2.51
N VAL A 184 -14.30 8.95 -1.60
CA VAL A 184 -15.35 9.95 -1.81
C VAL A 184 -14.71 11.34 -1.84
N PRO A 185 -14.63 11.99 -3.03
CA PRO A 185 -14.26 13.40 -3.15
C PRO A 185 -15.17 14.29 -2.30
N ILE A 186 -14.58 15.26 -1.61
CA ILE A 186 -15.30 16.28 -0.81
C ILE A 186 -15.06 17.67 -1.39
N HIS A 187 -13.82 17.97 -1.82
CA HIS A 187 -13.45 19.28 -2.35
C HIS A 187 -12.35 19.17 -3.41
N GLY A 188 -12.41 20.03 -4.43
CA GLY A 188 -11.48 20.07 -5.56
C GLY A 188 -11.90 19.16 -6.73
N ASP A 189 -11.34 19.41 -7.91
CA ASP A 189 -11.65 18.64 -9.12
C ASP A 189 -10.81 17.35 -9.19
N PHE A 190 -11.46 16.20 -9.01
CA PHE A 190 -10.81 14.88 -9.10
C PHE A 190 -10.73 14.35 -10.54
N GLY A 191 -11.26 15.08 -11.51
CA GLY A 191 -11.47 14.64 -12.87
C GLY A 191 -12.79 13.89 -13.07
N PRO A 192 -13.06 13.42 -14.29
CA PRO A 192 -14.28 12.70 -14.62
C PRO A 192 -14.46 11.42 -13.79
N SER A 193 -15.70 11.12 -13.42
CA SER A 193 -16.06 9.88 -12.74
C SER A 193 -15.65 8.66 -13.56
N PRO A 194 -15.06 7.62 -12.93
CA PRO A 194 -14.66 6.40 -13.64
C PRO A 194 -15.85 5.71 -14.33
N THR A 195 -15.69 5.44 -15.62
CA THR A 195 -16.57 4.58 -16.43
C THR A 195 -15.89 3.27 -16.78
N LEU A 196 -16.64 2.24 -17.19
CA LEU A 196 -16.06 0.96 -17.63
C LEU A 196 -15.01 1.13 -18.74
N GLN A 197 -15.23 2.05 -19.68
CA GLN A 197 -14.26 2.33 -20.74
C GLN A 197 -13.00 3.00 -20.18
N THR A 198 -13.14 4.05 -19.38
CA THR A 198 -11.96 4.73 -18.80
C THR A 198 -11.16 3.82 -17.87
N ILE A 199 -11.81 2.87 -17.19
CA ILE A 199 -11.14 1.91 -16.31
C ILE A 199 -10.32 0.91 -17.12
N SER A 200 -10.90 0.32 -18.17
CA SER A 200 -10.29 -0.79 -18.89
C SER A 200 -9.38 -0.35 -20.04
N CYS A 201 -9.72 0.76 -20.70
CA CYS A 201 -9.02 1.25 -21.89
C CYS A 201 -8.95 2.80 -21.88
N PRO A 202 -8.25 3.42 -20.91
CA PRO A 202 -8.07 4.86 -20.86
C PRO A 202 -7.27 5.38 -22.06
N THR A 203 -7.66 6.56 -22.52
CA THR A 203 -6.94 7.34 -23.52
C THR A 203 -5.89 8.25 -22.87
N ALA A 204 -5.02 8.87 -23.67
CA ALA A 204 -4.09 9.89 -23.16
C ALA A 204 -4.83 11.06 -22.49
N THR A 205 -5.94 11.51 -23.07
CA THR A 205 -6.79 12.57 -22.52
C THR A 205 -7.39 12.17 -21.16
N ASP A 206 -7.76 10.89 -20.98
CA ASP A 206 -8.27 10.41 -19.70
C ASP A 206 -7.18 10.50 -18.60
N PHE A 207 -5.94 10.14 -18.94
CA PHE A 207 -4.81 10.30 -18.01
C PHE A 207 -4.49 11.76 -17.69
N GLU A 208 -4.65 12.67 -18.64
CA GLU A 208 -4.41 14.12 -18.43
C GLU A 208 -5.49 14.77 -17.56
N ARG A 209 -6.75 14.37 -17.73
CA ARG A 209 -7.89 14.93 -16.99
C ARG A 209 -8.07 14.37 -15.58
N ALA A 210 -7.42 13.24 -15.27
CA ALA A 210 -7.50 12.65 -13.93
C ALA A 210 -6.62 13.39 -12.92
N LEU A 211 -7.07 13.43 -11.66
CA LEU A 211 -6.21 13.84 -10.57
C LEU A 211 -5.09 12.80 -10.35
N TRP A 212 -3.85 13.27 -10.29
CA TRP A 212 -2.70 12.46 -9.87
C TRP A 212 -2.16 12.96 -8.54
N VAL A 213 -2.04 12.05 -7.57
CA VAL A 213 -1.54 12.35 -6.24
C VAL A 213 -0.21 11.67 -6.01
N THR A 214 0.59 12.26 -5.12
CA THR A 214 1.97 11.85 -4.93
C THR A 214 2.38 11.81 -3.46
N THR A 215 3.30 10.91 -3.15
CA THR A 215 3.92 10.82 -1.82
C THR A 215 5.38 10.42 -1.95
N LYS A 216 6.19 10.71 -0.94
CA LYS A 216 7.60 10.31 -0.88
C LYS A 216 7.80 9.38 0.31
N GLN A 217 8.21 8.14 0.04
CA GLN A 217 8.58 7.15 1.06
C GLN A 217 10.01 6.69 0.81
N ASN A 218 10.86 6.66 1.83
CA ASN A 218 12.26 6.23 1.71
C ASN A 218 13.04 6.98 0.60
N GLY A 219 12.76 8.27 0.42
CA GLY A 219 13.37 9.06 -0.64
C GLY A 219 12.81 8.81 -2.05
N ILE A 220 11.84 7.91 -2.21
CA ILE A 220 11.25 7.49 -3.49
C ILE A 220 9.86 8.12 -3.65
N TRP A 221 9.65 8.80 -4.77
CA TRP A 221 8.34 9.32 -5.16
C TRP A 221 7.44 8.20 -5.67
N GLN A 222 6.17 8.19 -5.23
CA GLN A 222 5.13 7.32 -5.74
C GLN A 222 3.98 8.18 -6.24
N VAL A 223 3.37 7.76 -7.35
CA VAL A 223 2.38 8.53 -8.10
C VAL A 223 1.21 7.62 -8.45
N TRP A 224 -0.02 8.05 -8.21
CA TRP A 224 -1.21 7.27 -8.55
C TRP A 224 -2.42 8.17 -8.77
N ALA A 225 -3.41 7.66 -9.50
CA ALA A 225 -4.69 8.32 -9.69
C ALA A 225 -5.68 7.75 -8.65
N PRO A 226 -6.12 8.54 -7.65
CA PRO A 226 -6.80 8.01 -6.47
C PRO A 226 -8.23 7.53 -6.76
N LEU A 227 -8.84 7.93 -7.89
CA LEU A 227 -10.11 7.38 -8.36
C LEU A 227 -9.98 6.01 -9.04
N TYR A 228 -8.78 5.64 -9.51
CA TYR A 228 -8.58 4.47 -10.37
C TYR A 228 -7.69 3.40 -9.74
N THR A 229 -6.84 3.80 -8.79
CA THR A 229 -5.82 2.93 -8.19
C THR A 229 -5.69 3.22 -6.69
N MET A 230 -5.43 2.17 -5.91
CA MET A 230 -5.14 2.32 -4.49
C MET A 230 -3.67 2.65 -4.25
N PHE A 231 -3.37 3.12 -3.04
CA PHE A 231 -2.03 3.22 -2.47
C PHE A 231 -2.01 2.70 -1.03
N SER A 232 -1.23 1.64 -0.76
CA SER A 232 -1.07 1.12 0.60
C SER A 232 0.12 1.74 1.33
N ARG A 233 -0.15 2.72 2.21
CA ARG A 233 0.85 3.27 3.14
C ARG A 233 1.40 2.22 4.10
N GLY A 234 0.58 1.25 4.49
CA GLY A 234 0.91 0.24 5.51
C GLY A 234 2.07 -0.71 5.16
N ASN A 235 2.50 -0.75 3.90
CA ASN A 235 3.61 -1.61 3.46
C ASN A 235 4.98 -0.92 3.51
N ILE A 236 5.08 0.26 4.13
CA ILE A 236 6.34 1.04 4.15
C ILE A 236 7.50 0.26 4.79
N ARG A 237 7.23 -0.53 5.85
CA ARG A 237 8.26 -1.36 6.50
C ARG A 237 8.89 -2.34 5.51
N GLU A 238 8.06 -3.03 4.72
CA GLU A 238 8.55 -3.96 3.70
C GLU A 238 9.30 -3.25 2.57
N LYS A 239 8.81 -2.09 2.11
CA LYS A 239 9.54 -1.28 1.13
C LYS A 239 10.93 -0.88 1.65
N THR A 240 11.06 -0.55 2.93
CA THR A 240 12.33 -0.25 3.60
C THR A 240 13.21 -1.49 3.74
N ARG A 241 12.61 -2.65 4.02
CA ARG A 241 13.34 -3.91 4.12
C ARG A 241 13.98 -4.29 2.79
N ILE A 242 13.21 -4.31 1.70
CA ILE A 242 13.73 -4.61 0.35
C ILE A 242 14.87 -3.66 -0.05
N LEU A 243 14.78 -2.37 0.31
CA LEU A 243 15.84 -1.39 0.04
C LEU A 243 17.19 -1.75 0.69
N ASN A 244 17.16 -2.42 1.84
CA ASN A 244 18.33 -2.69 2.67
C ASN A 244 18.64 -4.19 2.79
N LEU A 245 17.89 -5.05 2.10
CA LEU A 245 18.06 -6.49 2.15
C LEU A 245 19.43 -6.84 1.55
N ALA A 246 20.31 -7.50 2.32
CA ALA A 246 21.66 -7.86 1.87
C ALA A 246 21.65 -8.59 0.52
N ALA A 247 20.71 -9.53 0.34
CA ALA A 247 20.49 -10.23 -0.92
C ALA A 247 20.28 -9.32 -2.15
N VAL A 248 19.68 -8.14 -1.97
CA VAL A 248 19.40 -7.14 -3.03
C VAL A 248 20.50 -6.08 -3.09
N ALA A 249 21.10 -5.76 -1.93
CA ALA A 249 21.93 -4.58 -1.72
C ALA A 249 23.44 -4.86 -1.77
N THR A 250 23.89 -6.05 -1.35
CA THR A 250 25.32 -6.34 -1.14
C THR A 250 25.76 -7.69 -1.66
N ASP A 251 24.87 -8.67 -1.79
CA ASP A 251 25.25 -10.07 -2.07
C ASP A 251 25.18 -10.44 -3.55
N LEU A 252 25.06 -9.42 -4.42
CA LEU A 252 25.09 -9.57 -5.87
C LEU A 252 26.55 -9.51 -6.35
N ASP A 253 26.93 -10.49 -7.16
CA ASP A 253 28.27 -10.63 -7.72
C ASP A 253 28.42 -9.98 -9.11
N GLU A 254 27.29 -9.60 -9.73
CA GLU A 254 27.27 -8.83 -10.97
C GLU A 254 26.01 -7.95 -11.06
N ALA A 255 26.04 -7.00 -11.99
CA ALA A 255 24.87 -6.22 -12.37
C ALA A 255 23.69 -7.15 -12.73
N SER A 256 22.57 -7.00 -12.03
CA SER A 256 21.47 -7.96 -12.07
C SER A 256 20.12 -7.30 -12.36
N ALA A 257 19.10 -8.12 -12.60
CA ALA A 257 17.71 -7.69 -12.74
C ALA A 257 16.82 -8.24 -11.61
N ALA A 258 15.73 -7.53 -11.37
CA ALA A 258 14.63 -7.97 -10.53
C ALA A 258 13.32 -8.03 -11.34
N VAL A 259 12.38 -8.88 -10.93
CA VAL A 259 11.06 -9.02 -11.53
C VAL A 259 10.00 -8.68 -10.48
N ASP A 260 8.97 -7.93 -10.84
CA ASP A 260 7.76 -7.73 -10.05
C ASP A 260 6.54 -8.18 -10.87
N LEU A 261 5.95 -9.32 -10.49
CA LEU A 261 4.83 -9.91 -11.23
C LEU A 261 3.47 -9.26 -10.90
N TYR A 262 3.45 -8.30 -9.97
CA TYR A 262 2.26 -7.54 -9.56
C TYR A 262 2.63 -6.09 -9.26
N ALA A 263 3.24 -5.42 -10.25
CA ALA A 263 3.99 -4.20 -10.02
C ALA A 263 3.14 -3.04 -9.48
N GLY A 264 1.85 -2.98 -9.81
CA GLY A 264 0.99 -1.86 -9.49
C GLY A 264 1.59 -0.55 -9.98
N ILE A 265 1.61 0.46 -9.11
CA ILE A 265 2.22 1.77 -9.38
C ILE A 265 3.74 1.79 -9.14
N GLY A 266 4.38 0.61 -9.08
CA GLY A 266 5.78 0.46 -8.64
C GLY A 266 5.92 0.31 -7.13
N TYR A 267 5.03 -0.48 -6.50
CA TYR A 267 4.97 -0.62 -5.04
C TYR A 267 6.28 -1.07 -4.41
N PHE A 268 6.84 -2.16 -4.93
CA PHE A 268 8.09 -2.77 -4.48
C PHE A 268 9.18 -2.67 -5.56
N ALA A 269 8.79 -2.70 -6.84
CA ALA A 269 9.69 -2.44 -7.98
C ALA A 269 10.65 -1.25 -7.77
N PHE A 270 10.18 -0.12 -7.23
CA PHE A 270 11.04 1.04 -6.99
C PHE A 270 12.06 0.83 -5.88
N SER A 271 11.75 0.01 -4.88
CA SER A 271 12.71 -0.36 -3.84
C SER A 271 13.88 -1.16 -4.42
N TYR A 272 13.62 -2.11 -5.32
CA TYR A 272 14.68 -2.84 -6.02
C TYR A 272 15.58 -1.91 -6.82
N LYS A 273 14.99 -1.03 -7.64
CA LYS A 273 15.78 -0.08 -8.45
C LYS A 273 16.60 0.87 -7.59
N LYS A 274 16.00 1.46 -6.55
CA LYS A 274 16.68 2.42 -5.68
C LYS A 274 17.83 1.77 -4.91
N SER A 275 17.68 0.50 -4.52
CA SER A 275 18.77 -0.26 -3.88
C SER A 275 19.99 -0.39 -4.80
N GLY A 276 19.80 -0.65 -6.10
CA GLY A 276 20.91 -0.81 -7.04
C GLY A 276 21.56 0.49 -7.54
N GLU A 277 20.96 1.67 -7.32
CA GLU A 277 21.28 2.91 -8.06
C GLU A 277 22.75 3.36 -7.96
N TYR A 278 23.38 3.21 -6.79
CA TYR A 278 24.76 3.67 -6.54
C TYR A 278 25.78 2.54 -6.45
N ARG A 279 25.46 1.35 -6.98
CA ARG A 279 26.29 0.15 -6.85
C ARG A 279 26.74 -0.35 -8.21
N GLN A 280 27.99 -0.82 -8.27
CA GLN A 280 28.53 -1.44 -9.47
C GLN A 280 27.72 -2.70 -9.82
N ASP A 281 27.59 -3.59 -8.83
CA ASP A 281 26.94 -4.91 -8.95
C ASP A 281 25.53 -4.89 -8.33
N GLY A 282 24.72 -3.90 -8.69
CA GLY A 282 23.36 -3.73 -8.18
C GLY A 282 22.27 -4.19 -9.15
N ILE A 283 21.01 -4.12 -8.68
CA ILE A 283 19.85 -4.23 -9.57
C ILE A 283 19.83 -3.04 -10.54
N ARG A 284 20.14 -3.30 -11.81
CA ARG A 284 20.16 -2.29 -12.87
C ARG A 284 18.80 -2.14 -13.55
N ARG A 285 18.07 -3.25 -13.71
CA ARG A 285 16.78 -3.28 -14.39
C ARG A 285 15.71 -3.95 -13.53
N VAL A 286 14.49 -3.44 -13.60
CA VAL A 286 13.31 -4.08 -13.02
C VAL A 286 12.30 -4.37 -14.13
N LEU A 287 11.88 -5.63 -14.24
CA LEU A 287 10.84 -6.05 -15.16
C LEU A 287 9.52 -6.12 -14.40
N CYS A 288 8.46 -5.52 -14.94
CA CYS A 288 7.20 -5.32 -14.24
C CYS A 288 6.05 -5.83 -15.09
N TRP A 289 5.18 -6.66 -14.50
CA TRP A 289 3.89 -7.02 -15.09
C TRP A 289 2.76 -6.38 -14.28
N GLU A 290 1.86 -5.71 -14.99
CA GLU A 290 0.69 -5.06 -14.40
C GLU A 290 -0.43 -4.96 -15.43
N ILE A 291 -1.63 -5.43 -15.07
CA ILE A 291 -2.79 -5.46 -15.98
C ILE A 291 -3.54 -4.13 -16.01
N ASN A 292 -3.54 -3.37 -14.90
CA ASN A 292 -4.30 -2.14 -14.78
C ASN A 292 -3.56 -0.98 -15.48
N PRO A 293 -4.12 -0.39 -16.55
CA PRO A 293 -3.48 0.71 -17.28
C PRO A 293 -3.19 1.94 -16.40
N TRP A 294 -4.03 2.22 -15.41
CA TRP A 294 -3.81 3.33 -14.47
C TRP A 294 -2.64 3.07 -13.52
N SER A 295 -2.46 1.81 -13.13
CA SER A 295 -1.30 1.40 -12.34
C SER A 295 -0.01 1.54 -13.15
N VAL A 296 -0.02 1.07 -14.41
CA VAL A 296 1.11 1.22 -15.34
C VAL A 296 1.49 2.68 -15.55
N GLU A 297 0.51 3.56 -15.77
CA GLU A 297 0.76 4.99 -15.93
C GLU A 297 1.28 5.62 -14.62
N GLY A 298 0.77 5.20 -13.45
CA GLY A 298 1.30 5.60 -12.15
C GLY A 298 2.75 5.18 -11.93
N LEU A 299 3.10 3.96 -12.34
CA LEU A 299 4.48 3.45 -12.33
C LEU A 299 5.37 4.30 -13.25
N ARG A 300 4.95 4.58 -14.49
CA ARG A 300 5.72 5.41 -15.42
C ARG A 300 5.99 6.81 -14.86
N ARG A 301 4.94 7.51 -14.39
CA ARG A 301 5.06 8.84 -13.76
C ARG A 301 5.93 8.80 -12.51
N GLY A 302 5.81 7.74 -11.71
CA GLY A 302 6.64 7.50 -10.54
C GLY A 302 8.11 7.32 -10.90
N ALA A 303 8.43 6.49 -11.90
CA ALA A 303 9.80 6.25 -12.34
C ALA A 303 10.45 7.54 -12.84
N GLU A 304 9.77 8.29 -13.71
CA GLU A 304 10.25 9.56 -14.24
C GLU A 304 10.51 10.60 -13.13
N ARG A 305 9.61 10.68 -12.15
CA ARG A 305 9.77 11.59 -11.01
C ARG A 305 10.94 11.23 -10.10
N ASN A 306 11.40 9.98 -10.15
CA ASN A 306 12.63 9.53 -9.47
C ASN A 306 13.86 9.59 -10.37
N GLY A 307 13.73 10.05 -11.63
CA GLY A 307 14.84 10.15 -12.58
C GLY A 307 15.19 8.84 -13.27
N TRP A 308 14.29 7.85 -13.27
CA TRP A 308 14.50 6.56 -13.91
C TRP A 308 13.80 6.48 -15.27
N LEU A 309 14.44 5.80 -16.21
CA LEU A 309 13.91 5.56 -17.55
C LEU A 309 12.94 4.38 -17.53
N CYS A 310 11.71 4.62 -18.00
CA CYS A 310 10.64 3.63 -18.03
C CYS A 310 10.14 3.41 -19.46
N LYS A 311 10.02 2.15 -19.87
CA LYS A 311 9.42 1.78 -21.16
C LYS A 311 8.24 0.85 -20.94
N ILE A 312 7.09 1.26 -21.49
CA ILE A 312 5.84 0.48 -21.45
C ILE A 312 5.74 -0.32 -22.74
N ILE A 313 5.45 -1.61 -22.61
CA ILE A 313 5.24 -2.55 -23.71
C ILE A 313 3.80 -3.06 -23.59
N LYS A 314 2.95 -2.80 -24.59
CA LYS A 314 1.51 -3.06 -24.52
C LYS A 314 0.88 -3.27 -25.90
N GLY A 315 -0.32 -3.87 -25.92
CA GLY A 315 -1.15 -3.98 -27.12
C GLY A 315 -0.39 -4.60 -28.30
N ASP A 316 -0.50 -3.96 -29.48
CA ASP A 316 0.12 -4.41 -30.72
C ASP A 316 1.64 -4.58 -30.62
N ASP A 317 2.33 -3.74 -29.84
CA ASP A 317 3.79 -3.84 -29.67
C ASP A 317 4.17 -5.14 -28.96
N LEU A 318 3.40 -5.54 -27.94
CA LEU A 318 3.60 -6.83 -27.26
C LEU A 318 3.26 -8.01 -28.17
N CYS A 319 2.19 -7.90 -28.96
CA CYS A 319 1.80 -8.92 -29.94
C CYS A 319 2.89 -9.15 -31.00
N ARG A 320 3.42 -8.07 -31.58
CA ARG A 320 4.51 -8.12 -32.56
C ARG A 320 5.78 -8.70 -31.95
N LEU A 321 6.11 -8.31 -30.72
CA LEU A 321 7.26 -8.88 -30.00
C LEU A 321 7.17 -10.40 -29.91
N ARG A 322 6.01 -10.92 -29.52
CA ARG A 322 5.75 -12.36 -29.44
C ARG A 322 5.81 -13.04 -30.82
N GLN A 323 5.26 -12.44 -31.87
CA GLN A 323 5.24 -13.02 -33.23
C GLN A 323 6.63 -13.10 -33.88
N ASN A 324 7.46 -12.07 -33.72
CA ASN A 324 8.81 -12.07 -34.29
C ASN A 324 9.72 -13.12 -33.64
N SER A 325 9.47 -13.47 -32.37
CA SER A 325 10.19 -14.55 -31.70
C SER A 325 9.97 -15.93 -32.35
N THR A 326 8.87 -16.10 -33.10
CA THR A 326 8.52 -17.36 -33.78
C THR A 326 8.93 -17.43 -35.25
N GLU A 327 9.12 -16.30 -35.97
CA GLU A 327 9.23 -16.34 -37.44
C GLU A 327 10.58 -15.90 -38.05
N ALA A 328 11.44 -15.12 -37.37
CA ALA A 328 12.86 -14.93 -37.77
C ALA A 328 13.59 -14.01 -36.76
N PRO A 329 14.75 -14.42 -36.19
CA PRO A 329 15.42 -13.66 -35.13
C PRO A 329 16.25 -12.43 -35.57
N ASN A 330 16.29 -12.06 -36.85
CA ASN A 330 17.33 -11.16 -37.37
C ASN A 330 16.93 -9.71 -37.72
N GLU A 331 15.69 -9.29 -37.50
CA GLU A 331 15.31 -7.88 -37.64
C GLU A 331 14.51 -7.38 -36.43
N LEU A 332 14.92 -6.24 -35.86
CA LEU A 332 14.22 -5.57 -34.77
C LEU A 332 12.90 -4.99 -35.29
N ALA A 333 11.88 -5.82 -35.46
CA ALA A 333 10.65 -5.49 -36.17
C ALA A 333 9.57 -4.81 -35.29
N CYS A 334 9.98 -3.85 -34.45
CA CYS A 334 9.07 -2.91 -33.80
C CYS A 334 9.63 -1.48 -33.95
N PRO A 335 9.20 -0.71 -34.97
CA PRO A 335 9.65 0.67 -35.16
C PRO A 335 9.42 1.58 -33.94
N ALA A 336 8.43 1.26 -33.10
CA ALA A 336 8.10 1.96 -31.87
C ALA A 336 9.05 1.65 -30.69
N LEU A 337 9.80 0.55 -30.76
CA LEU A 337 10.72 0.08 -29.72
C LEU A 337 12.16 0.17 -30.21
N ASN A 338 12.78 1.35 -30.08
CA ASN A 338 14.20 1.51 -30.35
C ASN A 338 15.02 0.64 -29.37
N ALA A 339 15.82 -0.30 -29.89
CA ALA A 339 16.65 -1.19 -29.07
C ALA A 339 17.58 -0.43 -28.11
N THR A 340 18.10 0.73 -28.54
CA THR A 340 18.96 1.58 -27.72
C THR A 340 18.22 2.13 -26.51
N ASP A 341 16.96 2.50 -26.69
CA ASP A 341 16.11 3.03 -25.64
C ASP A 341 15.69 1.95 -24.65
N LEU A 342 15.38 0.75 -25.14
CA LEU A 342 15.06 -0.41 -24.31
C LEU A 342 16.26 -0.86 -23.48
N GLN A 343 17.46 -0.85 -24.05
CA GLN A 343 18.71 -1.17 -23.35
C GLN A 343 18.95 -0.23 -22.16
N LYS A 344 18.74 1.07 -22.37
CA LYS A 344 18.94 2.11 -21.36
C LYS A 344 17.82 2.17 -20.32
N ALA A 345 16.67 1.55 -20.58
CA ALA A 345 15.54 1.59 -19.66
C ALA A 345 15.84 0.86 -18.35
N ASP A 346 15.59 1.55 -17.25
CA ASP A 346 15.65 1.00 -15.88
C ASP A 346 14.44 0.10 -15.61
N PHE A 347 13.29 0.41 -16.21
CA PHE A 347 12.05 -0.35 -16.09
C PHE A 347 11.54 -0.81 -17.45
N TRP A 348 11.27 -2.12 -17.54
CA TRP A 348 10.44 -2.69 -18.60
C TRP A 348 9.08 -3.04 -18.01
N VAL A 349 8.05 -2.33 -18.45
CA VAL A 349 6.70 -2.46 -17.91
C VAL A 349 5.79 -3.08 -18.96
N PHE A 350 5.43 -4.33 -18.75
CA PHE A 350 4.48 -5.05 -19.57
C PHE A 350 3.07 -4.77 -19.05
N GLN A 351 2.29 -4.03 -19.84
CA GLN A 351 0.85 -3.85 -19.55
C GLN A 351 0.10 -5.11 -20.01
N ALA A 352 0.22 -6.19 -19.23
CA ALA A 352 -0.31 -7.51 -19.56
C ALA A 352 -0.47 -8.36 -18.30
N SER A 353 -1.16 -9.50 -18.45
CA SER A 353 -1.18 -10.55 -17.42
C SER A 353 0.23 -11.09 -17.18
N ASN A 354 0.58 -11.34 -15.92
CA ASN A 354 1.85 -11.94 -15.55
C ASN A 354 1.99 -13.41 -16.02
N GLU A 355 0.88 -14.06 -16.39
CA GLU A 355 0.88 -15.41 -17.00
C GLU A 355 1.72 -15.46 -18.28
N GLY A 356 1.81 -14.34 -19.00
CA GLY A 356 2.64 -14.21 -20.19
C GLY A 356 4.11 -13.94 -19.91
N ALA A 357 4.54 -13.74 -18.66
CA ALA A 357 5.84 -13.15 -18.34
C ALA A 357 7.03 -13.92 -18.92
N LYS A 358 6.99 -15.25 -18.86
CA LYS A 358 8.04 -16.11 -19.44
C LYS A 358 8.16 -15.90 -20.95
N LEU A 359 7.03 -15.89 -21.66
CA LEU A 359 6.99 -15.71 -23.11
C LEU A 359 7.42 -14.30 -23.50
N ASP A 360 6.94 -13.29 -22.76
CA ASP A 360 7.28 -11.89 -22.97
C ASP A 360 8.77 -11.64 -22.80
N TYR A 361 9.37 -12.18 -21.74
CA TYR A 361 10.80 -12.04 -21.47
C TYR A 361 11.67 -12.79 -22.48
N ALA A 362 11.26 -14.00 -22.87
CA ALA A 362 11.96 -14.78 -23.90
C ALA A 362 11.91 -14.06 -25.26
N ALA A 363 10.75 -13.55 -25.65
CA ALA A 363 10.60 -12.78 -26.88
C ALA A 363 11.47 -11.51 -26.85
N MET A 364 11.50 -10.81 -25.72
CA MET A 364 12.34 -9.60 -25.57
C MET A 364 13.84 -9.92 -25.65
N SER A 365 14.25 -11.02 -25.03
CA SER A 365 15.62 -11.51 -25.05
C SER A 365 16.09 -11.83 -26.48
N THR A 366 15.26 -12.50 -27.27
CA THR A 366 15.57 -12.85 -28.66
C THR A 366 15.72 -11.59 -29.52
N SER A 367 14.81 -10.62 -29.38
CA SER A 367 14.83 -9.42 -30.23
C SER A 367 15.97 -8.45 -29.93
N LEU A 368 16.44 -8.35 -28.68
CA LEU A 368 17.52 -7.41 -28.30
C LEU A 368 18.92 -8.01 -28.35
N GLY A 369 19.05 -9.31 -28.64
CA GLY A 369 20.30 -10.07 -28.55
C GLY A 369 20.77 -10.32 -27.11
N LEU A 370 21.75 -11.22 -26.96
CA LEU A 370 22.36 -11.64 -25.68
C LEU A 370 22.90 -10.48 -24.82
N VAL A 371 23.20 -9.33 -25.43
CA VAL A 371 23.86 -8.18 -24.80
C VAL A 371 22.99 -7.50 -23.72
N CYS A 372 21.70 -7.83 -23.63
CA CYS A 372 20.75 -7.20 -22.71
C CYS A 372 20.33 -8.05 -21.51
N GLN A 373 20.82 -9.28 -21.38
CA GLN A 373 20.38 -10.24 -20.35
C GLN A 373 21.17 -10.04 -19.06
N LEU A 374 20.61 -9.25 -18.15
CA LEU A 374 21.06 -9.25 -16.76
C LEU A 374 20.48 -10.50 -16.07
N PRO A 375 21.25 -11.22 -15.24
CA PRO A 375 20.71 -12.35 -14.49
C PRO A 375 19.56 -11.88 -13.59
N ILE A 376 18.43 -12.58 -13.64
CA ILE A 376 17.29 -12.29 -12.78
C ILE A 376 17.53 -12.95 -11.43
N ARG A 377 17.83 -12.13 -10.42
CA ARG A 377 18.22 -12.59 -9.07
C ARG A 377 17.09 -12.48 -8.05
N HIS A 378 16.07 -11.69 -8.36
CA HIS A 378 14.92 -11.47 -7.47
C HIS A 378 13.61 -11.51 -8.24
N VAL A 379 12.62 -12.21 -7.69
CA VAL A 379 11.24 -12.20 -8.18
C VAL A 379 10.30 -11.85 -7.02
N ASN A 380 9.57 -10.75 -7.17
CA ASN A 380 8.61 -10.25 -6.20
C ASN A 380 7.19 -10.69 -6.56
N LEU A 381 6.51 -11.34 -5.62
CA LEU A 381 5.13 -11.82 -5.76
C LEU A 381 4.19 -11.07 -4.82
N GLY A 382 3.97 -9.80 -5.10
CA GLY A 382 3.20 -8.87 -4.27
C GLY A 382 1.66 -9.01 -4.36
N LEU A 383 1.09 -10.22 -4.43
CA LEU A 383 -0.37 -10.45 -4.47
C LEU A 383 -0.90 -11.07 -3.18
N LEU A 384 -1.95 -10.47 -2.62
CA LEU A 384 -2.71 -10.99 -1.49
C LEU A 384 -4.11 -11.41 -1.94
N PRO A 385 -4.72 -12.44 -1.32
CA PRO A 385 -4.22 -13.17 -0.15
C PRO A 385 -3.10 -14.17 -0.45
N THR A 386 -2.92 -14.59 -1.71
CA THR A 386 -1.85 -15.52 -2.13
C THR A 386 -1.46 -15.26 -3.59
N SER A 387 -0.23 -15.63 -3.95
CA SER A 387 0.32 -15.56 -5.31
C SER A 387 0.60 -16.95 -5.91
N ARG A 388 -0.04 -18.01 -5.39
CA ARG A 388 0.26 -19.42 -5.72
C ARG A 388 0.33 -19.71 -7.22
N LEU A 389 -0.57 -19.13 -8.00
CA LEU A 389 -0.63 -19.33 -9.46
C LEU A 389 0.62 -18.82 -10.19
N SER A 390 1.38 -17.89 -9.58
CA SER A 390 2.57 -17.32 -10.19
C SER A 390 3.89 -17.92 -9.66
N TRP A 391 3.85 -18.91 -8.77
CA TRP A 391 5.08 -19.55 -8.27
C TRP A 391 5.89 -20.23 -9.37
N GLY A 392 5.21 -20.92 -10.30
CA GLY A 392 5.89 -21.55 -11.45
C GLY A 392 6.54 -20.51 -12.37
N ILE A 393 5.84 -19.41 -12.63
CA ILE A 393 6.36 -18.28 -13.42
C ILE A 393 7.57 -17.67 -12.71
N ALA A 394 7.52 -17.51 -11.39
CA ALA A 394 8.64 -16.97 -10.62
C ALA A 394 9.88 -17.84 -10.72
N VAL A 395 9.71 -19.16 -10.61
CA VAL A 395 10.80 -20.12 -10.83
C VAL A 395 11.32 -20.03 -12.26
N ASP A 396 10.46 -19.94 -13.26
CA ASP A 396 10.88 -19.84 -14.66
C ASP A 396 11.64 -18.54 -15.00
N MET A 397 11.32 -17.45 -14.30
CA MET A 397 11.97 -16.15 -14.51
C MET A 397 13.34 -16.05 -13.82
N LEU A 398 13.58 -16.83 -12.77
CA LEU A 398 14.83 -16.77 -12.00
C LEU A 398 16.00 -17.36 -12.79
N ASP A 399 17.20 -16.80 -12.62
CA ASP A 399 18.41 -17.31 -13.27
C ASP A 399 18.60 -18.82 -13.02
N GLY A 400 18.75 -19.59 -14.10
CA GLY A 400 18.82 -21.04 -14.05
C GLY A 400 20.08 -21.58 -13.40
N GLN A 401 21.19 -20.84 -13.46
CA GLN A 401 22.49 -21.29 -12.98
C GLN A 401 22.83 -20.67 -11.64
N ARG A 402 22.62 -19.35 -11.48
CA ARG A 402 22.92 -18.61 -10.25
C ARG A 402 21.82 -18.76 -9.20
N GLY A 403 20.60 -19.09 -9.61
CA GLY A 403 19.43 -19.11 -8.73
C GLY A 403 19.00 -17.71 -8.31
N GLY A 404 18.65 -17.52 -7.03
CA GLY A 404 18.28 -16.22 -6.47
C GLY A 404 17.15 -16.32 -5.46
N TRP A 405 16.30 -15.30 -5.42
CA TRP A 405 15.29 -15.10 -4.39
C TRP A 405 13.89 -14.91 -4.96
N ILE A 406 12.91 -15.57 -4.34
CA ILE A 406 11.49 -15.37 -4.60
C ILE A 406 10.85 -14.84 -3.32
N HIS A 407 10.28 -13.64 -3.39
CA HIS A 407 9.63 -12.96 -2.25
C HIS A 407 8.12 -13.16 -2.35
N VAL A 408 7.59 -14.10 -1.56
CA VAL A 408 6.18 -14.53 -1.62
C VAL A 408 5.37 -13.75 -0.59
N HIS A 409 4.48 -12.85 -1.04
CA HIS A 409 3.55 -12.17 -0.15
C HIS A 409 2.32 -13.06 0.09
N GLU A 410 1.95 -13.26 1.35
CA GLU A 410 0.79 -14.08 1.68
C GLU A 410 0.08 -13.60 2.96
N ASN A 411 -1.25 -13.77 2.99
CA ASN A 411 -2.05 -13.60 4.20
C ASN A 411 -2.14 -14.96 4.90
N ILE A 412 -1.49 -15.09 6.06
CA ILE A 412 -1.37 -16.35 6.79
C ILE A 412 -1.96 -16.20 8.19
N GLY A 413 -2.67 -17.23 8.65
CA GLY A 413 -3.09 -17.32 10.05
C GLY A 413 -1.86 -17.34 10.97
N ILE A 414 -1.87 -16.58 12.07
CA ILE A 414 -0.71 -16.47 12.99
C ILE A 414 -0.17 -17.84 13.43
N ARG A 415 -1.07 -18.83 13.58
CA ARG A 415 -0.73 -20.19 14.03
C ARG A 415 -0.23 -21.11 12.89
N ASP A 416 -0.41 -20.68 11.64
CA ASP A 416 -0.14 -21.49 10.45
C ASP A 416 1.13 -21.04 9.71
N VAL A 417 1.86 -20.04 10.22
CA VAL A 417 3.05 -19.48 9.55
C VAL A 417 4.10 -20.56 9.28
N GLU A 418 4.37 -21.43 10.24
CA GLU A 418 5.37 -22.50 10.08
C GLU A 418 4.92 -23.56 9.06
N SER A 419 3.67 -24.03 9.14
CA SER A 419 3.15 -25.05 8.23
C SER A 419 3.05 -24.53 6.80
N ARG A 420 2.60 -23.27 6.62
CA ARG A 420 2.58 -22.59 5.32
C ARG A 420 3.97 -22.37 4.74
N SER A 421 4.96 -22.04 5.57
CA SER A 421 6.35 -21.90 5.12
C SER A 421 6.87 -23.21 4.54
N LYS A 422 6.65 -24.34 5.23
CA LYS A 422 7.04 -25.68 4.77
C LYS A 422 6.31 -26.09 3.48
N GLU A 423 5.03 -25.76 3.36
CA GLU A 423 4.26 -26.00 2.12
C GLU A 423 4.83 -25.23 0.94
N ILE A 424 5.07 -23.92 1.10
CA ILE A 424 5.61 -23.05 0.05
C ILE A 424 7.00 -23.52 -0.38
N GLU A 425 7.87 -23.83 0.58
CA GLU A 425 9.20 -24.38 0.32
C GLU A 425 9.11 -25.66 -0.53
N GLY A 426 8.29 -26.63 -0.10
CA GLY A 426 8.13 -27.91 -0.78
C GLY A 426 7.53 -27.79 -2.19
N GLU A 427 6.58 -26.89 -2.41
CA GLU A 427 5.99 -26.67 -3.73
C GLU A 427 6.95 -25.95 -4.68
N ILE A 428 7.71 -24.96 -4.21
CA ILE A 428 8.75 -24.29 -5.02
C ILE A 428 9.90 -25.25 -5.31
N ASP A 429 10.32 -26.09 -4.36
CA ASP A 429 11.31 -27.15 -4.58
C ASP A 429 10.88 -28.11 -5.70
N LYS A 430 9.62 -28.55 -5.70
CA LYS A 430 9.05 -29.37 -6.79
C LYS A 430 9.08 -28.64 -8.13
N LEU A 431 8.76 -27.34 -8.16
CA LEU A 431 8.80 -26.52 -9.38
C LEU A 431 10.22 -26.39 -9.92
N VAL A 432 11.21 -26.11 -9.06
CA VAL A 432 12.63 -25.99 -9.43
C VAL A 432 13.15 -27.33 -9.97
N LYS A 433 12.83 -28.44 -9.31
CA LYS A 433 13.20 -29.79 -9.78
C LYS A 433 12.62 -30.13 -11.15
N ARG A 434 11.34 -29.78 -11.39
CA ARG A 434 10.70 -29.96 -12.71
C ARG A 434 11.34 -29.10 -13.80
N ARG A 435 11.78 -27.87 -13.47
CA ARG A 435 12.42 -26.98 -14.45
C ARG A 435 13.79 -27.51 -14.89
N ASN A 436 14.57 -28.09 -13.96
CA ASN A 436 15.98 -28.34 -14.19
C ASN A 436 16.33 -29.71 -14.78
N ASP A 437 15.36 -30.64 -14.89
CA ASP A 437 15.33 -32.03 -15.41
C ASP A 437 16.59 -32.93 -15.39
N ARG A 438 17.83 -32.41 -15.47
CA ARG A 438 19.13 -33.10 -15.41
C ARG A 438 20.31 -32.27 -14.86
N THR A 439 20.12 -31.06 -14.35
CA THR A 439 21.22 -30.17 -13.89
C THR A 439 21.09 -29.76 -12.42
N GLY A 440 21.69 -30.57 -11.53
CA GLY A 440 21.95 -30.22 -10.12
C GLY A 440 20.73 -30.08 -9.21
N ASN A 441 20.81 -30.63 -8.00
CA ASN A 441 19.83 -30.34 -6.94
C ASN A 441 20.07 -28.91 -6.43
N MET A 442 19.48 -27.90 -7.09
CA MET A 442 19.38 -26.55 -6.50
C MET A 442 18.56 -26.66 -5.22
N ALA A 443 19.17 -26.37 -4.07
CA ALA A 443 18.46 -26.39 -2.81
C ALA A 443 17.51 -25.19 -2.72
N VAL A 444 16.25 -25.46 -2.36
CA VAL A 444 15.25 -24.44 -2.08
C VAL A 444 15.03 -24.36 -0.57
N ARG A 445 15.07 -23.16 -0.01
CA ARG A 445 14.78 -22.92 1.42
C ARG A 445 14.05 -21.61 1.63
N VAL A 446 13.07 -21.60 2.52
CA VAL A 446 12.56 -20.37 3.13
C VAL A 446 13.60 -19.92 4.15
N GLU A 447 14.38 -18.88 3.83
CA GLU A 447 15.42 -18.39 4.74
C GLU A 447 14.87 -17.39 5.77
N HIS A 448 13.81 -16.67 5.42
CA HIS A 448 13.20 -15.67 6.30
C HIS A 448 11.69 -15.55 6.08
N VAL A 449 10.98 -15.20 7.15
CA VAL A 449 9.57 -14.83 7.11
C VAL A 449 9.40 -13.47 7.76
N GLU A 450 9.15 -12.46 6.95
CA GLU A 450 8.92 -11.09 7.42
C GLU A 450 7.45 -10.89 7.78
N TRP A 451 7.18 -10.40 8.99
CA TRP A 451 5.84 -10.06 9.46
C TRP A 451 5.55 -8.58 9.16
N VAL A 452 4.88 -8.31 8.03
CA VAL A 452 4.71 -6.93 7.54
C VAL A 452 3.70 -6.16 8.40
N LYS A 453 2.48 -6.71 8.53
CA LYS A 453 1.38 -6.09 9.27
C LYS A 453 0.23 -7.07 9.53
N MET A 454 -0.59 -6.77 10.52
CA MET A 454 -1.88 -7.43 10.69
C MET A 454 -2.82 -7.10 9.52
N TYR A 455 -3.35 -8.13 8.86
CA TYR A 455 -4.34 -8.00 7.79
C TYR A 455 -5.76 -8.01 8.35
N ALA A 456 -6.05 -8.96 9.24
CA ALA A 456 -7.32 -9.09 9.96
C ALA A 456 -7.05 -9.73 11.34
N PRO A 457 -8.02 -9.74 12.28
CA PRO A 457 -7.83 -10.44 13.55
C PRO A 457 -7.39 -11.89 13.33
N GLY A 458 -6.20 -12.25 13.82
CA GLY A 458 -5.61 -13.59 13.67
C GLY A 458 -4.93 -13.87 12.33
N VAL A 459 -4.96 -12.95 11.36
CA VAL A 459 -4.32 -13.08 10.04
C VAL A 459 -3.28 -11.99 9.82
N VAL A 460 -2.06 -12.40 9.51
CA VAL A 460 -0.92 -11.52 9.25
C VAL A 460 -0.58 -11.54 7.76
N HIS A 461 -0.24 -10.38 7.20
CA HIS A 461 0.44 -10.32 5.91
C HIS A 461 1.93 -10.58 6.17
N CYS A 462 2.43 -11.70 5.65
CA CYS A 462 3.84 -12.06 5.67
C CYS A 462 4.50 -11.96 4.29
N VAL A 463 5.83 -11.86 4.27
CA VAL A 463 6.66 -12.10 3.09
C VAL A 463 7.62 -13.25 3.40
N LEU A 464 7.54 -14.32 2.63
CA LEU A 464 8.46 -15.45 2.74
C LEU A 464 9.57 -15.27 1.70
N ASP A 465 10.81 -15.15 2.18
CA ASP A 465 11.99 -15.04 1.33
C ASP A 465 12.51 -16.45 1.02
N VAL A 466 12.17 -16.94 -0.17
CA VAL A 466 12.54 -18.26 -0.65
C VAL A 466 13.82 -18.16 -1.46
N ARG A 467 14.91 -18.72 -0.95
CA ARG A 467 16.18 -18.81 -1.67
C ARG A 467 16.23 -20.08 -2.50
N VAL A 468 16.57 -19.93 -3.77
CA VAL A 468 16.91 -21.01 -4.69
C VAL A 468 18.43 -20.95 -4.91
N GLN A 469 19.17 -21.92 -4.38
CA GLN A 469 20.63 -21.93 -4.43
C GLN A 469 21.13 -22.25 -5.85
N GLY A 470 21.95 -21.35 -6.38
CA GLY A 470 22.69 -21.55 -7.62
C GLY A 470 23.69 -22.69 -7.56
N VAL A 471 24.17 -23.07 -8.75
CA VAL A 471 25.30 -23.98 -8.96
C VAL A 471 26.56 -23.26 -9.43
N LEU A 472 26.47 -21.94 -9.69
CA LEU A 472 27.58 -21.05 -10.06
C LEU A 472 27.99 -20.14 -8.91
#